data_AF-K3X567-F1
#
_entry.id   AF-K3X567-F1
#
_cell.length_a   1.000
_cell.length_b   1.000
_cell.length_c   1.000
_cell.angle_alpha   90.00
_cell.angle_beta   90.00
_cell.angle_gamma   90.00
#
_symmetry.space_group_name_H-M   'P 1'
#
loop_
_entity.id
_entity.type
_entity.pdbx_description
1 polymer ?
#
loop_
_entity_poly.entity_id
_entity_poly.type
_entity_poly.pdbx_seq_one_letter_code
_entity_poly.pdbx_strand_id
1 'polypeptide(L)'
;MTTEEIRRIGFTEEDGRGLKFGIVSARANADVVEPLVTGTKESLLAKGVAHQDLRCCTVQRPFDLPYAAKAMMRSDDSLDGIICLGCIIRDENIGKFDYESEAVARGIMKLNEGKVPVVYGVLTCLNEEQALTFIGKASEHDAVSVDHGPAYAQTLVELARLSKRLDEDAEEQP
;
A
#
# COMPACT_ATOMS: atom_id res chain seq x y z
N MET A 1 -9.49 -20.93 13.00
CA MET A 1 -9.03 -21.45 11.70
C MET A 1 -8.07 -22.61 11.88
N THR A 2 -8.31 -23.69 11.14
CA THR A 2 -7.43 -24.86 11.04
C THR A 2 -6.35 -24.65 9.96
N THR A 3 -5.27 -25.42 10.03
CA THR A 3 -4.16 -25.40 9.05
C THR A 3 -4.61 -25.73 7.61
N GLU A 4 -5.74 -26.45 7.45
CA GLU A 4 -6.31 -26.79 6.14
C GLU A 4 -7.06 -25.62 5.49
N GLU A 5 -7.72 -24.77 6.28
CA GLU A 5 -8.41 -23.56 5.79
C GLU A 5 -7.39 -22.55 5.23
N ILE A 6 -6.25 -22.38 5.90
CA ILE A 6 -5.15 -21.52 5.45
C ILE A 6 -4.57 -21.99 4.11
N ARG A 7 -4.51 -23.31 3.87
CA ARG A 7 -3.98 -23.88 2.61
C ARG A 7 -4.90 -23.65 1.40
N ARG A 8 -6.18 -23.31 1.61
CA ARG A 8 -7.14 -22.93 0.55
C ARG A 8 -7.16 -21.43 0.25
N ILE A 9 -6.39 -20.63 0.98
CA ILE A 9 -6.24 -19.19 0.74
C ILE A 9 -5.20 -19.00 -0.36
N GLY A 10 -5.64 -19.16 -1.61
CA GLY A 10 -4.85 -18.72 -2.76
C GLY A 10 -4.93 -17.20 -2.90
N PHE A 11 -3.78 -16.53 -2.96
CA PHE A 11 -3.63 -15.15 -3.41
C PHE A 11 -3.70 -15.10 -4.95
N THR A 12 -4.89 -15.31 -5.49
CA THR A 12 -5.11 -15.33 -6.95
C THR A 12 -6.33 -14.51 -7.38
N GLU A 13 -7.01 -13.88 -6.42
CA GLU A 13 -8.19 -13.09 -6.71
C GLU A 13 -7.79 -11.64 -6.99
N GLU A 14 -7.84 -11.28 -8.26
CA GLU A 14 -7.43 -9.95 -8.73
C GLU A 14 -8.61 -9.00 -8.98
N ASP A 15 -9.85 -9.46 -8.76
CA ASP A 15 -11.05 -8.68 -9.04
C ASP A 15 -11.30 -7.64 -7.93
N GLY A 16 -11.20 -6.37 -8.28
CA GLY A 16 -11.45 -5.23 -7.40
C GLY A 16 -12.90 -4.75 -7.38
N ARG A 17 -13.80 -5.35 -8.16
CA ARG A 17 -15.19 -4.88 -8.25
C ARG A 17 -15.91 -4.96 -6.90
N GLY A 18 -16.56 -3.86 -6.53
CA GLY A 18 -17.28 -3.72 -5.26
C GLY A 18 -16.37 -3.56 -4.04
N LEU A 19 -15.05 -3.39 -4.24
CA LEU A 19 -14.12 -3.04 -3.17
C LEU A 19 -13.92 -1.52 -3.06
N LYS A 20 -13.77 -1.03 -1.84
CA LYS A 20 -13.49 0.37 -1.52
C LYS A 20 -12.12 0.53 -0.88
N PHE A 21 -11.33 1.46 -1.39
CA PHE A 21 -9.93 1.60 -0.98
C PHE A 21 -9.56 3.01 -0.54
N GLY A 22 -8.75 3.06 0.51
CA GLY A 22 -8.03 4.26 0.92
C GLY A 22 -6.62 4.29 0.31
N ILE A 23 -6.24 5.43 -0.26
CA ILE A 23 -4.87 5.71 -0.71
C ILE A 23 -4.35 6.88 0.10
N VAL A 24 -3.32 6.65 0.92
CA VAL A 24 -2.64 7.68 1.70
C VAL A 24 -1.24 7.87 1.13
N SER A 25 -0.92 9.04 0.59
CA SER A 25 0.37 9.31 -0.05
C SER A 25 1.16 10.42 0.62
N ALA A 26 2.49 10.35 0.59
CA ALA A 26 3.37 11.44 0.99
C ALA A 26 3.66 12.41 -0.19
N ARG A 27 3.87 13.70 0.10
CA ARG A 27 4.32 14.70 -0.90
C ARG A 27 5.82 14.73 -1.11
N ALA A 28 6.59 14.35 -0.09
CA ALA A 28 8.04 14.27 -0.20
C ALA A 28 8.44 13.28 -1.31
N ASN A 29 9.48 13.63 -2.08
CA ASN A 29 9.98 12.85 -3.22
C ASN A 29 8.91 12.67 -4.32
N ALA A 30 8.22 13.75 -4.70
CA ALA A 30 7.10 13.76 -5.64
C ALA A 30 7.42 13.11 -7.00
N ASP A 31 8.64 13.29 -7.52
CA ASP A 31 9.10 12.68 -8.78
C ASP A 31 9.09 11.13 -8.76
N VAL A 32 9.01 10.55 -7.57
CA VAL A 32 8.85 9.11 -7.30
C VAL A 32 7.42 8.80 -6.86
N VAL A 33 6.89 9.55 -5.89
CA VAL A 33 5.60 9.21 -5.28
C VAL A 33 4.41 9.47 -6.21
N GLU A 34 4.44 10.51 -7.04
CA GLU A 34 3.32 10.79 -7.97
C GLU A 34 3.16 9.72 -9.05
N PRO A 35 4.24 9.26 -9.74
CA PRO A 35 4.16 8.11 -10.63
C PRO A 35 3.70 6.84 -9.90
N LEU A 36 4.20 6.58 -8.69
CA LEU A 36 3.80 5.42 -7.89
C LEU A 36 2.29 5.43 -7.57
N VAL A 37 1.76 6.57 -7.14
CA VAL A 37 0.32 6.76 -6.91
C VAL A 37 -0.49 6.56 -8.19
N THR A 38 0.02 7.06 -9.32
CA THR A 38 -0.63 6.93 -10.61
C THR A 38 -0.70 5.46 -11.05
N GLY A 39 0.43 4.75 -11.04
CA GLY A 39 0.49 3.33 -11.40
C GLY A 39 -0.37 2.45 -10.48
N THR A 40 -0.40 2.73 -9.17
CA THR A 40 -1.33 2.04 -8.24
C THR A 40 -2.79 2.31 -8.61
N LYS A 41 -3.18 3.57 -8.85
CA LYS A 41 -4.56 3.91 -9.20
C LYS A 41 -5.00 3.28 -10.51
N GLU A 42 -4.18 3.38 -11.54
CA GLU A 42 -4.47 2.80 -12.86
C GLU A 42 -4.64 1.29 -12.76
N SER A 43 -3.79 0.61 -11.98
CA SER A 43 -3.92 -0.83 -11.74
C SER A 43 -5.21 -1.20 -10.99
N LEU A 44 -5.59 -0.44 -9.95
CA LEU A 44 -6.85 -0.66 -9.23
C LEU A 44 -8.07 -0.47 -10.15
N LEU A 45 -8.06 0.56 -11.00
CA LEU A 45 -9.12 0.80 -11.97
C LEU A 45 -9.18 -0.32 -13.03
N ALA A 46 -8.03 -0.79 -13.52
CA ALA A 46 -7.94 -1.92 -14.45
C ALA A 46 -8.45 -3.23 -13.84
N LYS A 47 -8.35 -3.37 -12.52
CA LYS A 47 -8.93 -4.48 -11.73
C LYS A 47 -10.42 -4.32 -11.44
N GLY A 48 -11.06 -3.24 -11.90
CA GLY A 48 -12.51 -3.05 -11.82
C GLY A 48 -12.99 -2.30 -10.56
N VAL A 49 -12.08 -1.74 -9.76
CA VAL A 49 -12.46 -0.80 -8.68
C VAL A 49 -13.08 0.45 -9.32
N ALA A 50 -14.22 0.92 -8.82
CA ALA A 50 -14.82 2.13 -9.35
C ALA A 50 -14.06 3.37 -8.85
N HIS A 51 -13.95 4.40 -9.69
CA HIS A 51 -13.26 5.65 -9.31
C HIS A 51 -13.85 6.28 -8.03
N GLN A 52 -15.17 6.18 -7.86
CA GLN A 52 -15.89 6.69 -6.69
C GLN A 52 -15.66 5.87 -5.41
N ASP A 53 -15.00 4.72 -5.50
CA ASP A 53 -14.66 3.84 -4.38
C ASP A 53 -13.19 4.00 -3.96
N LEU A 54 -12.46 4.94 -4.59
CA LEU A 54 -11.13 5.36 -4.18
C LEU A 54 -11.21 6.63 -3.32
N ARG A 55 -10.70 6.56 -2.09
CA ARG A 55 -10.51 7.71 -1.19
C ARG A 55 -9.03 8.08 -1.17
N CYS A 56 -8.71 9.35 -1.41
CA CYS A 56 -7.31 9.81 -1.43
C CYS A 56 -7.06 10.80 -0.30
N CYS A 57 -5.97 10.60 0.43
CA CYS A 57 -5.44 11.53 1.40
C CYS A 57 -3.95 11.74 1.15
N THR A 58 -3.47 12.96 1.35
CA THR A 58 -2.07 13.28 1.12
C THR A 58 -1.49 13.96 2.35
N VAL A 59 -0.32 13.48 2.79
CA VAL A 59 0.46 14.00 3.92
C VAL A 59 1.77 14.59 3.46
N GLN A 60 2.49 15.29 4.35
CA GLN A 60 3.76 15.92 3.98
C GLN A 60 4.85 14.88 3.77
N ARG A 61 5.03 13.95 4.70
CA ARG A 61 6.15 13.00 4.69
C ARG A 61 5.70 11.57 5.00
N PRO A 62 6.50 10.54 4.63
CA PRO A 62 6.20 9.15 4.97
C PRO A 62 5.95 8.91 6.47
N PHE A 63 6.61 9.69 7.33
CA PHE A 63 6.43 9.63 8.79
C PHE A 63 4.99 9.88 9.26
N ASP A 64 4.20 10.60 8.47
CA ASP A 64 2.82 10.95 8.80
C ASP A 64 1.80 9.90 8.29
N LEU A 65 2.23 8.98 7.41
CA LEU A 65 1.38 7.97 6.79
C LEU A 65 0.62 7.11 7.81
N PRO A 66 1.24 6.57 8.89
CA PRO A 66 0.52 5.76 9.85
C PRO A 66 -0.64 6.52 10.52
N TYR A 67 -0.44 7.81 10.82
CA TYR A 67 -1.48 8.62 11.43
C TYR A 67 -2.65 8.86 10.47
N ALA A 68 -2.35 9.26 9.23
CA ALA A 68 -3.38 9.55 8.24
C ALA A 68 -4.17 8.29 7.81
N ALA A 69 -3.51 7.14 7.69
CA ALA A 69 -4.19 5.87 7.45
C ALA A 69 -5.15 5.51 8.59
N LYS A 70 -4.69 5.63 9.85
CA LYS A 70 -5.54 5.40 11.02
C LYS A 70 -6.73 6.37 11.09
N ALA A 71 -6.51 7.65 10.75
CA ALA A 71 -7.57 8.64 10.70
C ALA A 71 -8.60 8.30 9.62
N MET A 72 -8.14 7.87 8.44
CA MET A 72 -9.00 7.45 7.33
C MET A 72 -9.87 6.24 7.70
N MET A 73 -9.29 5.20 8.32
CA MET A 73 -10.05 4.04 8.81
C MET A 73 -11.15 4.42 9.80
N ARG A 74 -10.90 5.42 10.64
CA ARG A 74 -11.89 5.89 11.63
C ARG A 74 -13.00 6.71 11.01
N SER A 75 -12.73 7.37 9.89
CA SER A 75 -13.69 8.24 9.21
C SER A 75 -14.58 7.51 8.21
N ASP A 76 -14.14 6.36 7.71
CA ASP A 76 -14.85 5.56 6.70
C ASP A 76 -14.68 4.08 7.06
N ASP A 77 -15.70 3.51 7.70
CA ASP A 77 -15.78 2.11 8.09
C ASP A 77 -16.16 1.19 6.93
N SER A 78 -16.45 1.75 5.75
CA SER A 78 -16.78 0.99 4.55
C SER A 78 -15.57 0.61 3.70
N LEU A 79 -14.36 0.97 4.13
CA LEU A 79 -13.11 0.63 3.44
C LEU A 79 -12.75 -0.84 3.61
N ASP A 80 -12.44 -1.48 2.49
CA ASP A 80 -12.01 -2.88 2.43
C ASP A 80 -10.48 -3.02 2.51
N GLY A 81 -9.75 -1.92 2.33
CA GLY A 81 -8.30 -1.88 2.44
C GLY A 81 -7.75 -0.46 2.33
N ILE A 82 -6.53 -0.27 2.83
CA ILE A 82 -5.77 0.97 2.67
C ILE A 82 -4.38 0.67 2.13
N ILE A 83 -3.84 1.57 1.32
CA ILE A 83 -2.44 1.57 0.92
C ILE A 83 -1.75 2.87 1.31
N CYS A 84 -0.60 2.75 1.95
CA CYS A 84 0.30 3.86 2.28
C CYS A 84 1.42 3.94 1.24
N LEU A 85 1.47 5.04 0.48
CA LEU A 85 2.45 5.27 -0.59
C LEU A 85 3.44 6.37 -0.19
N GLY A 86 4.73 6.10 -0.34
CA GLY A 86 5.75 7.09 -0.04
C GLY A 86 7.14 6.66 -0.49
N CYS A 87 8.09 7.57 -0.33
CA CYS A 87 9.49 7.29 -0.60
C CYS A 87 10.36 7.98 0.45
N ILE A 88 11.31 7.25 1.02
CA ILE A 88 12.35 7.76 1.92
C ILE A 88 13.67 7.52 1.20
N ILE A 89 14.40 8.59 0.91
CA ILE A 89 15.73 8.55 0.30
C ILE A 89 16.76 8.94 1.36
N ARG A 90 17.86 8.19 1.45
CA ARG A 90 18.94 8.46 2.40
C ARG A 90 19.58 9.83 2.09
N ASP A 91 19.66 10.65 3.13
CA ASP A 91 20.45 11.88 3.15
C ASP A 91 21.59 11.71 4.14
N GLU A 92 22.82 11.68 3.63
CA GLU A 92 24.04 11.50 4.43
C GLU A 92 24.24 12.61 5.47
N ASN A 93 23.61 13.78 5.30
CA ASN A 93 23.75 14.91 6.19
C ASN A 93 22.76 14.92 7.36
N ILE A 94 21.65 14.17 7.27
CA ILE A 94 20.53 14.26 8.23
C ILE A 94 20.48 13.04 9.18
N GLY A 95 21.21 11.96 8.88
CA GLY A 95 21.46 10.86 9.84
C GLY A 95 20.22 10.10 10.35
N LYS A 96 19.08 10.22 9.64
CA LYS A 96 17.77 9.75 10.13
C LYS A 96 17.09 8.65 9.35
N PHE A 97 17.72 8.23 8.26
CA PHE A 97 17.15 7.29 7.31
C PHE A 97 16.69 5.98 7.98
N ASP A 98 17.55 5.36 8.80
CA ASP A 98 17.27 4.04 9.39
C ASP A 98 16.11 4.10 10.40
N TYR A 99 16.11 5.10 11.31
CA TYR A 99 15.06 5.19 12.32
C TYR A 99 13.71 5.70 11.75
N GLU A 100 13.72 6.60 10.76
CA GLU A 100 12.46 7.07 10.15
C GLU A 100 11.81 5.95 9.34
N SER A 101 12.60 5.21 8.54
CA SER A 101 12.07 4.09 7.76
C SER A 101 11.53 2.97 8.64
N GLU A 102 12.25 2.60 9.70
CA GLU A 102 11.79 1.60 10.66
C GLU A 102 10.51 2.06 11.40
N ALA A 103 10.47 3.30 11.86
CA ALA A 103 9.30 3.83 12.56
C ALA A 103 8.05 3.85 11.67
N VAL A 104 8.19 4.20 10.39
CA VAL A 104 7.08 4.16 9.41
C VAL A 104 6.62 2.73 9.17
N ALA A 105 7.55 1.80 8.94
CA ALA A 105 7.23 0.39 8.72
C ALA A 105 6.49 -0.21 9.93
N ARG A 106 7.00 0.01 11.15
CA ARG A 106 6.34 -0.44 12.39
C ARG A 106 4.99 0.23 12.61
N GLY A 107 4.90 1.53 12.32
CA GLY A 107 3.67 2.31 12.44
C GLY A 107 2.56 1.76 11.55
N ILE A 108 2.86 1.47 10.29
CA ILE A 108 1.93 0.85 9.33
C ILE A 108 1.60 -0.58 9.75
N MET A 109 2.61 -1.38 10.12
CA MET A 109 2.41 -2.76 10.57
C MET A 109 1.44 -2.84 11.75
N LYS A 110 1.52 -1.92 12.71
CA LYS A 110 0.61 -1.86 13.86
C LYS A 110 -0.85 -1.62 13.46
N LEU A 111 -1.12 -0.99 12.32
CA LEU A 111 -2.50 -0.80 11.85
C LEU A 111 -3.14 -2.12 11.40
N ASN A 112 -2.34 -3.10 10.98
CA ASN A 112 -2.80 -4.44 10.59
C ASN A 112 -3.21 -5.32 11.78
N GLU A 113 -3.18 -4.80 13.02
CA GLU A 113 -3.90 -5.39 14.15
C GLU A 113 -5.43 -5.17 14.05
N GLY A 114 -5.87 -4.27 13.17
CA GLY A 114 -7.29 -4.00 12.89
C GLY A 114 -7.87 -4.91 11.79
N LYS A 115 -9.16 -4.71 11.49
CA LYS A 115 -9.89 -5.48 10.46
C LYS A 115 -9.52 -5.08 9.03
N VAL A 116 -9.22 -3.81 8.80
CA VAL A 116 -8.94 -3.29 7.46
C VAL A 116 -7.44 -3.44 7.16
N PRO A 117 -7.04 -4.23 6.15
CA PRO A 117 -5.64 -4.41 5.82
C PRO A 117 -5.00 -3.10 5.30
N VAL A 118 -3.75 -2.88 5.67
CA VAL A 118 -2.91 -1.75 5.25
C VAL A 118 -1.67 -2.24 4.53
N VAL A 119 -1.59 -1.93 3.24
CA VAL A 119 -0.44 -2.21 2.40
C VAL A 119 0.67 -1.19 2.65
N TYR A 120 1.87 -1.69 2.91
CA TYR A 120 3.10 -0.92 3.01
C TYR A 120 3.70 -0.69 1.61
N GLY A 121 3.40 0.45 1.00
CA GLY A 121 3.95 0.89 -0.29
C GLY A 121 4.96 2.03 -0.14
N VAL A 122 5.83 1.94 0.87
CA VAL A 122 6.87 2.95 1.12
C VAL A 122 8.22 2.44 0.62
N LEU A 123 8.75 3.12 -0.40
CA LEU A 123 10.08 2.85 -0.94
C LEU A 123 11.15 3.39 0.01
N THR A 124 12.18 2.60 0.29
CA THR A 124 13.33 3.00 1.10
C THR A 124 14.59 2.85 0.27
N CYS A 125 15.19 3.97 -0.12
CA CYS A 125 16.20 4.03 -1.16
C CYS A 125 17.48 4.69 -0.63
N LEU A 126 18.63 4.21 -1.08
CA LEU A 126 19.93 4.78 -0.73
C LEU A 126 20.23 6.06 -1.52
N ASN A 127 19.61 6.24 -2.69
CA ASN A 127 19.74 7.41 -3.53
C ASN A 127 18.51 7.55 -4.46
N GLU A 128 18.47 8.66 -5.19
CA GLU A 128 17.39 8.97 -6.13
C GLU A 128 17.34 8.01 -7.32
N GLU A 129 18.50 7.63 -7.88
CA GLU A 129 18.58 6.70 -9.01
C GLU A 129 17.86 5.37 -8.70
N GLN A 130 18.10 4.81 -7.51
CA GLN A 130 17.41 3.62 -7.03
C GLN A 130 15.90 3.85 -6.87
N ALA A 131 15.47 5.05 -6.44
CA ALA A 131 14.05 5.34 -6.29
C ALA A 131 13.33 5.38 -7.65
N LEU A 132 14.01 5.84 -8.70
CA LEU A 132 13.44 5.91 -10.06
C LEU A 132 13.25 4.52 -10.68
N THR A 133 14.08 3.52 -10.34
CA THR A 133 13.88 2.15 -10.87
C THR A 133 12.61 1.48 -10.35
N PHE A 134 12.13 1.88 -9.17
CA PHE A 134 10.89 1.36 -8.56
C PHE A 134 9.61 1.93 -9.16
N ILE A 135 9.72 2.88 -10.08
CA ILE A 135 8.59 3.45 -10.84
C ILE A 135 8.73 3.23 -12.34
N GLY A 136 9.52 2.21 -12.75
CA GLY A 136 9.64 1.83 -14.15
C GLY A 136 10.55 2.73 -15.00
N LYS A 137 11.29 3.68 -14.41
CA LYS A 137 12.28 4.48 -15.15
C LYS A 137 13.58 3.70 -15.30
N ALA A 138 14.20 3.79 -16.48
CA ALA A 138 15.50 3.15 -16.73
C ALA A 138 16.59 3.78 -15.86
N SER A 139 17.54 2.96 -15.41
CA SER A 139 18.79 3.43 -14.79
C SER A 139 19.96 3.21 -15.75
N GLU A 140 21.04 3.95 -15.56
CA GLU A 140 22.24 3.82 -16.40
C GLU A 140 23.02 2.52 -16.13
N HIS A 141 22.77 1.85 -14.99
CA HIS A 141 23.57 0.73 -14.48
C HIS A 141 22.92 -0.65 -14.66
N ASP A 142 22.10 -0.85 -15.71
CA ASP A 142 21.36 -2.10 -15.99
C ASP A 142 20.50 -2.60 -14.80
N ALA A 143 20.17 -1.73 -13.85
CA ALA A 143 19.32 -2.15 -12.74
C ALA A 143 17.92 -2.46 -13.26
N VAL A 144 17.40 -3.62 -12.85
CA VAL A 144 16.04 -4.08 -13.19
C VAL A 144 15.04 -3.03 -12.72
N SER A 145 14.37 -2.40 -13.68
CA SER A 145 13.36 -1.38 -13.43
C SER A 145 11.97 -2.03 -13.44
N VAL A 146 11.22 -1.83 -12.35
CA VAL A 146 9.89 -2.40 -12.15
C VAL A 146 9.04 -1.35 -11.47
N ASP A 147 7.95 -0.95 -12.10
CA ASP A 147 6.93 -0.15 -11.43
C ASP A 147 6.25 -0.97 -10.32
N HIS A 148 6.43 -0.53 -9.08
CA HIS A 148 5.86 -1.19 -7.91
C HIS A 148 4.39 -0.84 -7.70
N GLY A 149 3.87 0.20 -8.36
CA GLY A 149 2.48 0.65 -8.24
C GLY A 149 1.47 -0.46 -8.50
N PRO A 150 1.55 -1.18 -9.63
CA PRO A 150 0.70 -2.33 -9.94
C PRO A 150 0.82 -3.49 -8.95
N ALA A 151 2.03 -3.78 -8.47
CA ALA A 151 2.23 -4.84 -7.48
C ALA A 151 1.53 -4.51 -6.15
N TYR A 152 1.63 -3.26 -5.69
CA TYR A 152 0.94 -2.86 -4.48
C TYR A 152 -0.59 -2.82 -4.63
N ALA A 153 -1.10 -2.43 -5.81
CA ALA A 153 -2.53 -2.51 -6.12
C ALA A 153 -3.03 -3.96 -6.08
N GLN A 154 -2.27 -4.90 -6.65
CA GLN A 154 -2.57 -6.33 -6.59
C GLN A 154 -2.65 -6.81 -5.14
N THR A 155 -1.62 -6.53 -4.33
CA THR A 155 -1.60 -6.90 -2.92
C THR A 155 -2.80 -6.32 -2.15
N LEU A 156 -3.19 -5.08 -2.45
CA LEU A 156 -4.33 -4.45 -1.80
C LEU A 156 -5.64 -5.18 -2.08
N VAL A 157 -5.89 -5.55 -3.34
CA VAL A 157 -7.08 -6.31 -3.74
C VAL A 157 -7.08 -7.69 -3.08
N GLU A 158 -5.95 -8.40 -3.14
CA GLU A 158 -5.78 -9.71 -2.54
C GLU A 158 -6.05 -9.74 -1.04
N LEU A 159 -5.49 -8.79 -0.28
CA LEU A 159 -5.70 -8.71 1.16
C LEU A 159 -7.15 -8.36 1.53
N ALA A 160 -7.78 -7.48 0.75
CA ALA A 160 -9.18 -7.14 0.95
C ALA A 160 -10.12 -8.33 0.69
N ARG A 161 -9.86 -9.11 -0.38
CA ARG A 161 -10.60 -10.34 -0.67
C ARG A 161 -10.40 -11.40 0.42
N LEU A 162 -9.16 -11.56 0.87
CA LEU A 162 -8.86 -12.41 2.01
C LEU A 162 -9.65 -11.99 3.25
N SER A 163 -9.63 -10.71 3.61
CA SER A 163 -10.36 -10.21 4.78
C SER A 163 -11.85 -10.51 4.70
N LYS A 164 -12.50 -10.26 3.54
CA LYS A 164 -13.93 -10.54 3.36
C LYS A 164 -14.28 -12.01 3.50
N ARG A 165 -13.48 -12.89 2.89
CA ARG A 165 -13.69 -14.35 3.00
C ARG A 165 -13.58 -14.83 4.43
N LEU A 166 -12.64 -14.27 5.21
CA LEU A 166 -12.49 -14.62 6.62
C LEU A 166 -13.68 -14.15 7.48
N ASP A 167 -14.26 -12.99 7.15
CA ASP A 167 -15.46 -12.50 7.82
C ASP A 167 -16.68 -13.37 7.46
N GLU A 168 -16.86 -13.75 6.18
CA GLU A 168 -17.92 -14.65 5.71
C GLU A 168 -17.82 -16.05 6.37
N ASP A 169 -16.64 -16.66 6.37
CA ASP A 169 -16.39 -17.96 7.00
C ASP A 169 -16.69 -17.94 8.52
N ALA A 170 -16.47 -16.80 9.19
CA ALA A 170 -16.75 -16.64 10.60
C ALA A 170 -18.26 -16.50 10.91
N GLU A 171 -19.05 -15.98 9.95
CA GLU A 171 -20.51 -15.88 10.06
C GLU A 171 -21.22 -17.22 9.79
N GLU A 172 -20.62 -18.11 8.98
CA GLU A 172 -21.17 -19.43 8.65
C GLU A 172 -20.93 -20.51 9.73
N GLN A 173 -20.09 -20.25 10.73
CA GLN A 173 -19.82 -21.19 11.84
C GLN A 173 -20.77 -20.92 13.04
N PRO A 174 -21.74 -21.82 13.33
CA PRO A 174 -22.73 -21.64 14.41
C PRO A 174 -22.16 -21.78 15.83
#